data_AF-R9IFI0-F1
#
_entry.id   AF-R9IFI0-F1
#
_cell.length_a   1.000
_cell.length_b   1.000
_cell.length_c   1.000
_cell.angle_alpha   90.00
_cell.angle_beta   90.00
_cell.angle_gamma   90.00
#
_symmetry.space_group_name_H-M   'P 1'
#
loop_
_entity.id
_entity.type
_entity.pdbx_description
1 polymer ?
#
loop_
_entity_poly.entity_id
_entity_poly.type
_entity_poly.pdbx_seq_one_letter_code
_entity_poly.pdbx_strand_id
1 'polypeptide(L)'
;MFSNTEIAIKNKNLNIYQDKSIDYIKALEGGEFYRIESKDHRGPACVPLVQNYYGTIDYSGGTSMNSNIHKFIQVMGIPRFSPKTMHYLNGLSNANELYNILSVKYITTSEGAIDNDYGLELISEVDGKKVYVNHNMLPIGFCYNSFIREDELEKLTIQEKRRAVLDSCIVGNEADFQNILNKA
;
A
#
# COMPACT_ATOMS: atom_id res chain seq x y z
N MET A 1 13.35 26.08 -2.03
CA MET A 1 12.53 24.86 -1.78
C MET A 1 13.55 23.77 -1.47
N PHE A 2 13.51 23.16 -0.28
CA PHE A 2 14.49 22.12 0.07
C PHE A 2 14.22 20.88 -0.76
N SER A 3 15.26 20.23 -1.26
CA SER A 3 15.15 18.91 -1.88
C SER A 3 14.74 17.87 -0.83
N ASN A 4 14.09 16.79 -1.26
CA ASN A 4 13.76 15.66 -0.39
C ASN A 4 15.00 15.11 0.35
N THR A 5 16.18 15.20 -0.30
CA THR A 5 17.47 14.84 0.27
C THR A 5 17.90 15.76 1.41
N GLU A 6 17.70 17.07 1.29
CA GLU A 6 18.02 18.04 2.35
C GLU A 6 17.10 17.89 3.57
N ILE A 7 15.83 17.55 3.35
CA ILE A 7 14.87 17.26 4.43
C ILE A 7 15.28 15.97 5.17
N ALA A 8 15.64 14.92 4.44
CA ALA A 8 16.09 13.66 5.02
C ALA A 8 17.37 13.82 5.87
N ILE A 9 18.34 14.61 5.41
CA ILE A 9 19.58 14.91 6.15
C ILE A 9 19.29 15.69 7.43
N LYS A 10 18.41 16.70 7.37
CA LYS A 10 18.06 17.52 8.54
C LYS A 10 17.30 16.71 9.61
N ASN A 11 16.49 15.74 9.20
CA ASN A 11 15.75 14.85 10.10
C ASN A 11 16.62 13.78 10.77
N LYS A 12 17.71 13.35 10.12
CA LYS A 12 18.69 12.40 10.69
C LYS A 12 19.29 12.89 12.01
N ASN A 13 19.43 14.21 12.16
CA ASN A 13 19.98 14.86 13.36
C ASN A 13 18.96 15.08 14.49
N LEU A 14 17.67 14.80 14.26
CA LEU A 14 16.61 15.08 15.24
C LEU A 14 16.10 13.82 15.97
N ASN A 15 16.60 12.61 15.66
CA ASN A 15 16.21 11.33 16.29
C ASN A 15 14.69 11.03 16.38
N ILE A 16 13.84 11.85 15.77
CA ILE A 16 12.41 11.88 16.09
C ILE A 16 11.60 10.75 15.45
N TYR A 17 12.14 10.00 14.47
CA TYR A 17 11.44 8.89 13.82
C TYR A 17 12.41 7.89 13.15
N GLN A 18 13.42 7.39 13.87
CA GLN A 18 14.24 6.28 13.36
C GLN A 18 13.58 4.95 13.72
N ASP A 19 12.97 4.30 12.72
CA ASP A 19 12.48 2.94 12.82
C ASP A 19 13.54 1.99 12.24
N LYS A 20 14.28 1.31 13.13
CA LYS A 20 15.35 0.40 12.71
C LYS A 20 14.84 -0.79 11.87
N SER A 21 13.55 -1.11 11.94
CA SER A 21 12.98 -2.15 11.08
C SER A 21 13.00 -1.74 9.60
N ILE A 22 12.88 -0.44 9.29
CA ILE A 22 12.99 0.09 7.93
C ILE A 22 14.43 0.01 7.43
N ASP A 23 15.41 0.35 8.28
CA ASP A 23 16.82 0.23 7.92
C ASP A 23 17.23 -1.23 7.71
N TYR A 24 16.70 -2.14 8.53
CA TYR A 24 16.84 -3.58 8.34
C TYR A 24 16.30 -4.02 6.97
N ILE A 25 15.07 -3.64 6.62
CA ILE A 25 14.46 -3.98 5.32
C ILE A 25 15.30 -3.44 4.15
N LYS A 26 15.75 -2.18 4.23
CA LYS A 26 16.59 -1.58 3.17
C LYS A 26 17.92 -2.31 2.96
N ALA A 27 18.49 -2.89 4.02
CA ALA A 27 19.71 -3.67 3.91
C ALA A 27 19.51 -5.03 3.22
N LEU A 28 18.27 -5.54 3.15
CA LEU A 28 17.94 -6.78 2.45
C LEU A 28 17.76 -6.59 0.93
N GLU A 29 17.40 -5.38 0.49
CA GLU A 29 16.85 -5.17 -0.85
C GLU A 29 17.87 -4.60 -1.85
N GLY A 30 17.86 -5.18 -3.06
CA GLY A 30 18.85 -4.92 -4.12
C GLY A 30 18.43 -3.93 -5.21
N GLY A 31 17.28 -3.25 -5.07
CA GLY A 31 16.85 -2.18 -5.99
C GLY A 31 15.56 -2.43 -6.78
N GLU A 32 14.90 -3.58 -6.61
CA GLU A 32 13.54 -3.76 -7.14
C GLU A 32 12.53 -2.85 -6.44
N PHE A 33 11.45 -2.48 -7.12
CA PHE A 33 10.39 -1.68 -6.49
C PHE A 33 9.57 -2.55 -5.52
N TYR A 34 9.45 -2.10 -4.28
CA TYR A 34 8.59 -2.68 -3.28
C TYR A 34 8.04 -1.59 -2.36
N ARG A 35 6.93 -1.91 -1.68
CA ARG A 35 6.37 -1.08 -0.60
C ARG A 35 6.47 -1.76 0.75
N ILE A 36 6.42 -0.93 1.78
CA ILE A 36 6.37 -1.33 3.20
C ILE A 36 5.06 -0.81 3.80
N GLU A 37 4.24 -1.70 4.37
CA GLU A 37 3.09 -1.37 5.21
C GLU A 37 3.53 -1.32 6.67
N SER A 38 3.24 -0.21 7.35
CA SER A 38 3.39 -0.14 8.80
C SER A 38 2.02 -0.20 9.45
N LYS A 39 1.76 -1.26 10.23
CA LYS A 39 0.56 -1.37 11.07
C LYS A 39 0.66 -0.52 12.35
N ASP A 40 1.79 0.15 12.58
CA ASP A 40 1.95 1.10 13.66
C ASP A 40 1.43 2.48 13.23
N HIS A 41 0.15 2.73 13.43
CA HIS A 41 -0.54 3.95 12.99
C HIS A 41 -0.32 5.16 13.92
N ARG A 42 0.64 5.09 14.85
CA ARG A 42 0.85 6.11 15.90
C ARG A 42 1.80 7.25 15.49
N GLY A 43 2.09 7.41 14.19
CA GLY A 43 3.01 8.41 13.65
C GLY A 43 2.35 9.38 12.66
N PRO A 44 3.06 10.45 12.25
CA PRO A 44 2.56 11.38 11.23
C PRO A 44 2.38 10.67 9.88
N ALA A 45 1.38 11.09 9.10
CA ALA A 45 1.08 10.46 7.80
C ALA A 45 2.21 10.56 6.75
N CYS A 46 3.26 11.35 7.01
CA CYS A 46 4.44 11.46 6.15
C CYS A 46 5.64 10.62 6.63
N VAL A 47 5.46 9.65 7.54
CA VAL A 47 6.56 8.80 8.02
C VAL A 47 7.36 8.15 6.87
N PRO A 48 6.72 7.60 5.81
CA PRO A 48 7.48 7.05 4.68
C PRO A 48 8.37 8.06 3.97
N LEU A 49 7.90 9.29 3.81
CA LEU A 49 8.68 10.38 3.24
C LEU A 49 9.88 10.75 4.12
N VAL A 50 9.68 10.85 5.44
CA VAL A 50 10.73 11.21 6.40
C VAL A 50 11.80 10.12 6.48
N GLN A 51 11.39 8.85 6.46
CA GLN A 51 12.28 7.70 6.53
C GLN A 51 12.75 7.22 5.15
N ASN A 52 12.38 7.91 4.07
CA ASN A 52 12.77 7.61 2.69
C ASN A 52 12.51 6.14 2.30
N TYR A 53 11.25 5.70 2.34
CA TYR A 53 10.81 4.41 1.80
C TYR A 53 9.44 4.56 1.11
N TYR A 54 9.08 3.61 0.26
CA TYR A 54 7.77 3.58 -0.38
C TYR A 54 6.73 2.97 0.56
N GLY A 55 5.97 3.83 1.25
CA GLY A 55 4.90 3.39 2.15
C GLY A 55 3.52 3.34 1.52
N THR A 56 2.58 2.89 2.32
CA THR A 56 1.12 2.91 2.08
C THR A 56 0.40 3.96 2.94
N ILE A 57 1.07 4.46 3.98
CA ILE A 57 0.64 5.64 4.73
C ILE A 57 1.05 6.88 3.92
N ASP A 58 0.14 7.83 3.75
CA ASP A 58 0.41 9.04 2.99
C ASP A 58 -0.42 10.24 3.45
N TYR A 59 0.13 11.44 3.28
CA TYR A 59 -0.61 12.68 3.29
C TYR A 59 -0.51 13.34 1.91
N SER A 60 -1.59 13.22 1.14
CA SER A 60 -1.65 13.67 -0.25
C SER A 60 -2.09 15.12 -0.42
N GLY A 61 -2.25 15.88 0.67
CA GLY A 61 -2.55 17.32 0.63
C GLY A 61 -3.94 17.68 0.05
N GLY A 62 -4.35 18.93 0.24
CA GLY A 62 -5.67 19.44 -0.18
C GLY A 62 -5.88 19.49 -1.70
N THR A 63 -4.81 19.71 -2.47
CA THR A 63 -4.86 20.08 -3.89
C THR A 63 -4.31 19.00 -4.83
N SER A 64 -3.69 17.95 -4.30
CA SER A 64 -2.96 16.93 -5.08
C SER A 64 -3.61 15.55 -5.10
N MET A 65 -4.80 15.41 -4.50
CA MET A 65 -5.50 14.13 -4.51
C MET A 65 -6.13 13.85 -5.88
N ASN A 66 -5.63 12.82 -6.56
CA ASN A 66 -6.21 12.32 -7.80
C ASN A 66 -7.58 11.65 -7.52
N SER A 67 -8.60 11.96 -8.33
CA SER A 67 -9.96 11.41 -8.18
C SER A 67 -10.00 9.87 -8.29
N ASN A 68 -9.11 9.26 -9.07
CA ASN A 68 -9.02 7.82 -9.25
C ASN A 68 -8.44 7.14 -8.00
N ILE A 69 -7.49 7.77 -7.31
CA ILE A 69 -6.99 7.29 -6.02
C ILE A 69 -8.13 7.31 -5.00
N HIS A 70 -8.93 8.38 -4.97
CA HIS A 70 -10.10 8.43 -4.08
C HIS A 70 -11.15 7.36 -4.42
N LYS A 71 -11.45 7.16 -5.72
CA LYS A 71 -12.36 6.09 -6.17
C LYS A 71 -11.84 4.73 -5.71
N PHE A 72 -10.55 4.46 -5.86
CA PHE A 72 -9.93 3.20 -5.41
C PHE A 72 -10.09 2.99 -3.89
N ILE A 73 -9.74 3.99 -3.08
CA ILE A 73 -9.88 3.93 -1.61
C ILE A 73 -11.33 3.63 -1.21
N GLN A 74 -12.28 4.31 -1.85
CA GLN A 74 -13.71 4.16 -1.55
C GLN A 74 -14.25 2.79 -1.98
N VAL A 75 -13.96 2.36 -3.22
CA VAL A 75 -14.45 1.09 -3.78
C VAL A 75 -13.88 -0.10 -3.01
N MET A 76 -12.60 -0.04 -2.63
CA MET A 76 -11.92 -1.10 -1.89
C MET A 76 -12.17 -1.06 -0.38
N GLY A 77 -12.94 -0.09 0.10
CA GLY A 77 -13.26 0.07 1.52
C GLY A 77 -12.03 0.23 2.40
N ILE A 78 -11.00 0.95 1.93
CA ILE A 78 -9.81 1.23 2.73
C ILE A 78 -10.22 2.25 3.83
N PRO A 79 -9.92 1.98 5.12
CA PRO A 79 -10.28 2.88 6.20
C PRO A 79 -9.72 4.29 5.98
N ARG A 80 -10.60 5.28 6.08
CA ARG A 80 -10.24 6.70 6.02
C ARG A 80 -10.13 7.25 7.44
N PHE A 81 -9.22 8.21 7.65
CA PHE A 81 -9.13 8.90 8.94
C PHE A 81 -10.44 9.61 9.32
N SER A 82 -11.09 10.25 8.34
CA SER A 82 -12.48 10.70 8.47
C SER A 82 -13.11 10.93 7.10
N PRO A 83 -14.46 10.84 6.97
CA PRO A 83 -15.17 11.15 5.73
C PRO A 83 -14.89 12.56 5.19
N LYS A 84 -14.51 13.50 6.07
CA LYS A 84 -14.22 14.90 5.73
C LYS A 84 -12.73 15.18 5.49
N THR A 85 -11.84 14.25 5.84
CA THR A 85 -10.39 14.38 5.70
C THR A 85 -9.90 13.28 4.77
N MET A 86 -10.16 13.49 3.49
CA MET A 86 -9.76 12.57 2.42
C MET A 86 -8.24 12.53 2.22
N HIS A 87 -7.51 13.52 2.72
CA HIS A 87 -6.08 13.73 2.47
C HIS A 87 -5.13 12.81 3.24
N TYR A 88 -5.66 11.96 4.12
CA TYR A 88 -4.87 11.06 4.95
C TYR A 88 -5.18 9.61 4.61
N LEU A 89 -4.13 8.88 4.23
CA LEU A 89 -4.11 7.44 4.12
C LEU A 89 -3.37 6.86 5.32
N ASN A 90 -4.08 6.09 6.14
CA ASN A 90 -3.51 5.41 7.30
C ASN A 90 -3.20 3.95 6.94
N GLY A 91 -2.43 3.75 5.87
CA GLY A 91 -2.08 2.42 5.40
C GLY A 91 -3.31 1.63 4.91
N LEU A 92 -3.16 0.31 4.88
CA LEU A 92 -4.19 -0.61 4.40
C LEU A 92 -4.97 -1.26 5.54
N SER A 93 -4.51 -1.13 6.78
CA SER A 93 -5.20 -1.61 7.98
C SER A 93 -5.59 -3.10 7.84
N ASN A 94 -6.88 -3.40 7.71
CA ASN A 94 -7.42 -4.76 7.56
C ASN A 94 -7.65 -5.19 6.10
N ALA A 95 -7.19 -4.40 5.12
CA ALA A 95 -7.26 -4.74 3.69
C ALA A 95 -6.03 -5.55 3.25
N ASN A 96 -5.75 -6.64 3.96
CA ASN A 96 -4.55 -7.47 3.73
C ASN A 96 -4.51 -8.04 2.30
N GLU A 97 -5.67 -8.27 1.68
CA GLU A 97 -5.78 -8.75 0.29
C GLU A 97 -5.13 -7.77 -0.70
N LEU A 98 -5.10 -6.48 -0.37
CA LEU A 98 -4.54 -5.46 -1.24
C LEU A 98 -3.01 -5.37 -1.17
N TYR A 99 -2.36 -6.08 -0.24
CA TYR A 99 -0.89 -6.11 -0.18
C TYR A 99 -0.28 -6.57 -1.49
N ASN A 100 -0.90 -7.54 -2.15
CA ASN A 100 -0.37 -8.12 -3.37
C ASN A 100 -0.40 -7.11 -4.52
N ILE A 101 -1.58 -6.56 -4.85
CA ILE A 101 -1.75 -5.62 -5.97
C ILE A 101 -1.05 -4.27 -5.76
N LEU A 102 -0.81 -3.87 -4.51
CA LEU A 102 -0.11 -2.61 -4.19
C LEU A 102 1.41 -2.79 -4.04
N SER A 103 1.94 -3.95 -4.43
CA SER A 103 3.37 -4.28 -4.32
C SER A 103 3.92 -4.13 -2.90
N VAL A 104 3.14 -4.49 -1.90
CA VAL A 104 3.57 -4.50 -0.49
C VAL A 104 4.30 -5.81 -0.22
N LYS A 105 5.63 -5.71 -0.07
CA LYS A 105 6.52 -6.84 0.21
C LYS A 105 6.73 -7.02 1.72
N TYR A 106 6.75 -5.93 2.47
CA TYR A 106 7.07 -5.96 3.89
C TYR A 106 5.96 -5.36 4.74
N ILE A 107 5.70 -5.97 5.90
CA ILE A 107 4.77 -5.47 6.90
C ILE A 107 5.51 -5.35 8.22
N THR A 108 5.44 -4.18 8.84
CA THR A 108 6.01 -3.93 10.18
C THR A 108 4.90 -3.70 11.20
N THR A 109 5.03 -4.31 12.38
CA THR A 109 4.05 -4.11 13.48
C THR A 109 4.71 -4.25 14.85
N SER A 110 4.31 -3.40 15.79
CA SER A 110 4.60 -3.54 17.22
C SER A 110 3.56 -4.36 17.97
N GLU A 111 2.47 -4.77 17.31
CA GLU A 111 1.38 -5.54 17.91
C GLU A 111 1.68 -7.04 18.00
N GLY A 112 0.69 -7.81 18.47
CA GLY A 112 0.72 -9.27 18.49
C GLY A 112 1.04 -9.87 17.11
N ALA A 113 1.30 -11.19 17.07
CA ALA A 113 1.54 -11.85 15.80
C ALA A 113 0.37 -11.60 14.83
N ILE A 114 0.68 -11.30 13.58
CA ILE A 114 -0.35 -11.22 12.54
C ILE A 114 -0.86 -12.66 12.32
N ASP A 115 -2.13 -12.89 12.66
CA ASP A 115 -2.82 -14.13 12.34
C ASP A 115 -2.95 -14.20 10.80
N ASN A 116 -2.47 -15.27 10.17
CA ASN A 116 -2.09 -15.24 8.76
C ASN A 116 -2.70 -16.41 7.95
N ASP A 117 -3.57 -16.03 7.01
CA ASP A 117 -4.04 -16.82 5.85
C ASP A 117 -3.53 -16.23 4.51
N TYR A 118 -2.60 -15.26 4.55
CA TYR A 118 -2.24 -14.42 3.39
C TYR A 118 -0.79 -14.60 2.90
N GLY A 119 -0.08 -15.63 3.40
CA GLY A 119 1.28 -15.93 2.99
C GLY A 119 2.33 -14.97 3.57
N LEU A 120 2.06 -14.46 4.78
CA LEU A 120 2.99 -13.61 5.50
C LEU A 120 3.94 -14.46 6.37
N GLU A 121 5.24 -14.30 6.18
CA GLU A 121 6.25 -14.99 7.00
C GLU A 121 6.95 -13.99 7.90
N LEU A 122 7.03 -14.30 9.21
CA LEU A 122 7.84 -13.51 10.14
C LEU A 122 9.33 -13.80 9.88
N ILE A 123 10.09 -12.78 9.48
CA ILE A 123 11.52 -12.94 9.15
C ILE A 123 12.45 -12.32 10.18
N SER A 124 11.97 -11.39 11.01
CA SER A 124 12.79 -10.74 12.04
C SER A 124 11.95 -10.01 13.07
N GLU A 125 12.59 -9.68 14.19
CA GLU A 125 12.11 -8.72 15.17
C GLU A 125 13.23 -7.70 15.44
N VAL A 126 12.94 -6.42 15.24
CA VAL A 126 13.91 -5.32 15.35
C VAL A 126 13.33 -4.25 16.27
N ASP A 127 14.01 -3.99 17.40
CA ASP A 127 13.58 -3.01 18.42
C ASP A 127 12.11 -3.19 18.86
N GLY A 128 11.67 -4.44 19.04
CA GLY A 128 10.30 -4.76 19.46
C GLY A 128 9.24 -4.63 18.35
N LYS A 129 9.66 -4.43 17.09
CA LYS A 129 8.81 -4.51 15.91
C LYS A 129 9.06 -5.78 15.14
N LYS A 130 7.99 -6.50 14.83
CA LYS A 130 8.02 -7.67 13.95
C LYS A 130 8.04 -7.24 12.50
N VAL A 131 8.87 -7.92 11.71
CA VAL A 131 8.99 -7.71 10.27
C VAL A 131 8.52 -8.97 9.56
N TYR A 132 7.45 -8.82 8.78
CA TYR A 132 6.90 -9.87 7.95
C TYR A 132 7.25 -9.63 6.49
N VAL A 133 7.48 -10.70 5.73
CA VAL A 133 7.57 -10.69 4.27
C VAL A 133 6.30 -11.28 3.66
N ASN A 134 5.80 -10.66 2.60
CA ASN A 134 4.71 -11.13 1.77
C ASN A 134 5.28 -11.79 0.51
N HIS A 135 5.18 -13.12 0.42
CA HIS A 135 5.66 -13.87 -0.75
C HIS A 135 4.72 -13.78 -1.96
N ASN A 136 3.51 -13.24 -1.78
CA ASN A 136 2.48 -13.15 -2.81
C ASN A 136 2.42 -11.75 -3.47
N MET A 137 3.42 -10.90 -3.23
CA MET A 137 3.48 -9.56 -3.80
C MET A 137 3.44 -9.60 -5.34
N LEU A 138 2.58 -8.77 -5.95
CA LEU A 138 2.60 -8.54 -7.39
C LEU A 138 3.50 -7.35 -7.73
N PRO A 139 4.22 -7.39 -8.87
CA PRO A 139 4.97 -6.24 -9.35
C PRO A 139 4.04 -5.07 -9.70
N ILE A 140 4.59 -3.85 -9.82
CA ILE A 140 3.83 -2.64 -10.13
C ILE A 140 3.06 -2.72 -11.46
N GLY A 141 3.48 -3.61 -12.35
CA GLY A 141 2.80 -3.91 -13.61
C GLY A 141 2.66 -5.41 -13.79
N PHE A 142 1.43 -5.86 -13.99
CA PHE A 142 1.06 -7.24 -14.30
C PHE A 142 -0.14 -7.27 -15.24
N CYS A 143 -0.38 -8.41 -15.88
CA CYS A 143 -1.45 -8.58 -16.85
C CYS A 143 -2.60 -9.39 -16.25
N TYR A 144 -3.81 -9.10 -16.69
CA TYR A 144 -5.00 -9.89 -16.40
C TYR A 144 -5.41 -10.68 -17.63
N ASN A 145 -6.02 -11.84 -17.41
CA ASN A 145 -6.64 -12.67 -18.45
C ASN A 145 -8.17 -12.59 -18.42
N SER A 146 -8.73 -11.82 -17.50
CA SER A 146 -10.16 -11.66 -17.27
C SER A 146 -10.48 -10.20 -16.94
N PHE A 147 -11.77 -9.85 -17.00
CA PHE A 147 -12.26 -8.54 -16.60
C PHE A 147 -13.53 -8.66 -15.77
N ILE A 148 -13.85 -7.60 -15.04
CA ILE A 148 -15.12 -7.40 -14.35
C ILE A 148 -15.64 -6.00 -14.68
N ARG A 149 -16.94 -5.86 -14.94
CA ARG A 149 -17.54 -4.54 -15.21
C ARG A 149 -17.71 -3.77 -13.90
N GLU A 150 -17.54 -2.45 -13.95
CA GLU A 150 -17.69 -1.60 -12.75
C GLU A 150 -19.06 -1.78 -12.05
N ASP A 151 -20.14 -1.93 -12.82
CA ASP A 151 -21.50 -2.14 -12.29
C ASP A 151 -21.73 -3.53 -11.69
N GLU A 152 -20.95 -4.53 -12.09
CA GLU A 152 -20.92 -5.86 -11.47
C GLU A 152 -20.10 -5.85 -10.19
N LEU A 153 -18.92 -5.21 -10.25
CA LEU A 153 -18.05 -5.02 -9.09
C LEU A 153 -18.81 -4.30 -7.96
N GLU A 154 -19.62 -3.28 -8.27
CA GLU A 154 -20.38 -2.52 -7.27
C GLU A 154 -21.34 -3.37 -6.43
N LYS A 155 -21.88 -4.46 -6.99
CA LYS A 155 -22.81 -5.39 -6.33
C LYS A 155 -22.12 -6.31 -5.31
N LEU A 156 -20.80 -6.41 -5.36
CA LEU A 156 -20.01 -7.26 -4.48
C LEU A 156 -19.80 -6.63 -3.09
N THR A 157 -19.60 -7.48 -2.08
CA THR A 157 -19.11 -7.08 -0.76
C THR A 157 -17.68 -6.52 -0.84
N ILE A 158 -17.23 -5.82 0.20
CA ILE A 158 -15.87 -5.24 0.23
C ILE A 158 -14.80 -6.34 0.07
N GLN A 159 -14.98 -7.47 0.73
CA GLN A 159 -14.07 -8.61 0.67
C GLN A 159 -14.02 -9.21 -0.74
N GLU A 160 -15.18 -9.40 -1.37
CA GLU A 160 -15.27 -9.88 -2.75
C GLU A 160 -14.66 -8.88 -3.75
N LYS A 161 -14.84 -7.57 -3.55
CA LYS A 161 -14.18 -6.53 -4.38
C LYS A 161 -12.66 -6.62 -4.32
N ARG A 162 -12.11 -6.77 -3.11
CA ARG A 162 -10.67 -6.91 -2.90
C ARG A 162 -10.12 -8.20 -3.48
N ARG A 163 -10.90 -9.27 -3.52
CA ARG A 163 -10.51 -10.50 -4.22
C ARG A 163 -10.60 -10.35 -5.74
N ALA A 164 -11.69 -9.78 -6.24
CA ALA A 164 -11.92 -9.58 -7.67
C ALA A 164 -10.81 -8.74 -8.32
N VAL A 165 -10.28 -7.72 -7.63
CA VAL A 165 -9.19 -6.90 -8.18
C VAL A 165 -7.85 -7.65 -8.28
N LEU A 166 -7.66 -8.77 -7.57
CA LEU A 166 -6.48 -9.62 -7.75
C LEU A 166 -6.60 -10.49 -9.01
N ASP A 167 -7.83 -10.88 -9.36
CA ASP A 167 -8.08 -11.90 -10.38
C ASP A 167 -8.53 -11.29 -11.72
N SER A 168 -9.05 -10.06 -11.74
CA SER A 168 -9.68 -9.43 -12.91
C SER A 168 -9.37 -7.93 -13.08
N CYS A 169 -9.25 -7.49 -14.33
CA CYS A 169 -9.17 -6.07 -14.68
C CYS A 169 -10.55 -5.39 -14.56
N ILE A 170 -10.63 -4.22 -13.93
CA ILE A 170 -11.89 -3.47 -13.82
C ILE A 170 -12.07 -2.60 -15.06
N VAL A 171 -13.20 -2.75 -15.76
CA VAL A 171 -13.53 -1.97 -16.97
C VAL A 171 -14.90 -1.31 -16.88
N GLY A 172 -15.03 -0.12 -17.47
CA GLY A 172 -16.32 0.58 -17.55
C GLY A 172 -17.25 -0.05 -18.59
N ASN A 173 -16.69 -0.49 -19.71
CA ASN A 173 -17.40 -1.15 -20.81
C ASN A 173 -16.58 -2.33 -21.37
N GLU A 174 -17.24 -3.39 -21.83
CA GLU A 174 -16.59 -4.54 -22.51
C GLU A 174 -15.80 -4.11 -23.75
N ALA A 175 -16.24 -3.05 -24.44
CA ALA A 175 -15.51 -2.47 -25.56
C ALA A 175 -14.12 -1.98 -25.14
N ASP A 176 -13.93 -1.52 -23.90
CA ASP A 176 -12.63 -1.07 -23.40
C ASP A 176 -11.67 -2.26 -23.26
N PHE A 177 -12.16 -3.42 -22.81
CA PHE A 177 -11.35 -4.63 -22.68
C PHE A 177 -10.91 -5.18 -24.04
N GLN A 178 -11.83 -5.25 -25.02
CA GLN A 178 -11.49 -5.69 -26.37
C GLN A 178 -10.49 -4.74 -27.05
N ASN A 179 -10.59 -3.43 -26.79
CA ASN A 179 -9.61 -2.45 -27.27
C ASN A 179 -8.23 -2.62 -26.62
N ILE A 180 -8.16 -3.09 -25.37
CA ILE A 180 -6.90 -3.41 -24.69
C ILE A 180 -6.26 -4.67 -25.30
N LEU A 181 -7.04 -5.75 -25.49
CA LEU A 181 -6.55 -7.00 -26.08
C LEU A 181 -6.05 -6.81 -27.52
N ASN A 182 -6.73 -5.99 -28.33
CA ASN A 182 -6.36 -5.77 -29.73
C ASN A 182 -5.14 -4.84 -29.92
N LYS A 183 -4.63 -4.23 -28.84
CA LYS A 183 -3.47 -3.31 -28.87
C LYS A 183 -2.23 -3.87 -28.16
N ALA A 184 -2.37 -4.99 -27.45
CA ALA A 184 -1.28 -5.72 -26.81
C ALA A 184 -0.66 -6.72 -27.78
#